data_AF-A0A941QM40-F1
#
_entry.id   AF-A0A941QM40-F1
#
_cell.length_a   1.000
_cell.length_b   1.000
_cell.length_c   1.000
_cell.angle_alpha   90.00
_cell.angle_beta   90.00
_cell.angle_gamma   90.00
#
_symmetry.space_group_name_H-M   'P 1'
#
loop_
_entity.id
_entity.type
_entity.pdbx_description
1 polymer ?
#
loop_
_entity_poly.entity_id
_entity_poly.type
_entity_poly.pdbx_seq_one_letter_code
_entity_poly.pdbx_strand_id
1 'polypeptide(L)'
;MFEIKTRRDALRREEAEGGYGDLGSESRAGPDSALSGIVAGTRVATALGWRNVEDLAEGDAILTFDNGLKSLRGLRRKALWDGNGACPTRFQPLHVPRGAIGNREEMLLLPRQGVLVESDVAEEELGDPFVLIRAEALDGVCGISRRRPIFAPEVFVLEFDEDQVIFASSGALCVCPAAGDMISRIFMRNQEPTSDYTILCQETSRDLIDKITWELEEKWAFALARRGQTATQQRSAARVQELRATTRRA
;
A
#
# COMPACT_ATOMS: atom_id res chain seq x y z
N MET A 1 -6.75 -20.72 30.30
CA MET A 1 -6.51 -21.26 28.96
C MET A 1 -7.82 -21.09 28.21
N PHE A 2 -8.00 -19.94 27.55
CA PHE A 2 -9.27 -19.55 26.92
C PHE A 2 -9.12 -19.67 25.41
N GLU A 3 -9.82 -20.66 24.84
CA GLU A 3 -10.07 -20.77 23.40
C GLU A 3 -11.14 -19.75 23.01
N ILE A 4 -10.82 -18.87 22.06
CA ILE A 4 -11.78 -17.97 21.43
C ILE A 4 -12.36 -18.70 20.21
N LYS A 5 -13.54 -19.29 20.38
CA LYS A 5 -14.37 -19.81 19.29
C LYS A 5 -15.04 -18.64 18.58
N THR A 6 -14.51 -18.26 17.42
CA THR A 6 -15.08 -17.22 16.54
C THR A 6 -16.42 -17.71 15.97
N ARG A 7 -17.47 -16.91 16.17
CA ARG A 7 -18.86 -17.17 15.75
C ARG A 7 -18.98 -16.91 14.25
N ARG A 8 -18.78 -17.96 13.44
CA ARG A 8 -18.43 -17.89 12.01
C ARG A 8 -19.58 -17.90 10.99
N ASP A 9 -20.86 -17.80 11.39
CA ASP A 9 -21.94 -18.29 10.49
C ASP A 9 -23.16 -17.38 10.20
N ALA A 10 -23.17 -16.08 10.50
CA ALA A 10 -24.45 -15.33 10.43
C ALA A 10 -24.62 -14.21 9.36
N LEU A 11 -23.60 -13.76 8.64
CA LEU A 11 -23.76 -12.67 7.66
C LEU A 11 -23.23 -12.98 6.25
N ARG A 12 -22.92 -14.25 5.99
CA ARG A 12 -22.19 -14.69 4.79
C ARG A 12 -23.04 -14.84 3.53
N ARG A 13 -24.23 -14.22 3.42
CA ARG A 13 -25.19 -14.60 2.37
C ARG A 13 -25.74 -13.58 1.39
N GLU A 14 -25.57 -12.26 1.52
CA GLU A 14 -26.17 -11.36 0.51
C GLU A 14 -25.35 -10.16 0.00
N GLU A 15 -24.09 -9.94 0.43
CA GLU A 15 -23.26 -8.82 -0.10
C GLU A 15 -21.86 -9.23 -0.57
N ALA A 16 -21.67 -10.51 -0.91
CA ALA A 16 -20.41 -11.03 -1.45
C ALA A 16 -20.49 -11.35 -2.96
N GLU A 17 -21.12 -10.47 -3.75
CA GLU A 17 -20.95 -10.45 -5.21
C GLU A 17 -19.84 -9.45 -5.60
N GLY A 18 -18.64 -9.71 -5.09
CA GLY A 18 -17.42 -8.96 -5.40
C GLY A 18 -16.24 -9.92 -5.41
N GLY A 19 -16.41 -11.08 -6.06
CA GLY A 19 -15.34 -12.07 -6.19
C GLY A 19 -14.12 -11.45 -6.89
N TYR A 20 -12.92 -11.87 -6.46
CA TYR A 20 -11.61 -11.63 -7.05
C TYR A 20 -11.54 -12.05 -8.54
N GLY A 21 -12.26 -11.35 -9.41
CA GLY A 21 -12.12 -11.38 -10.85
C GLY A 21 -11.26 -10.20 -11.27
N ASP A 22 -10.21 -10.48 -12.04
CA ASP A 22 -9.43 -9.49 -12.80
C ASP A 22 -8.17 -8.87 -12.15
N LEU A 23 -7.45 -9.54 -11.25
CA LEU A 23 -6.03 -9.18 -10.97
C LEU A 23 -5.01 -10.19 -11.49
N GLY A 24 -5.41 -11.07 -12.41
CA GLY A 24 -4.52 -12.13 -12.89
C GLY A 24 -4.88 -12.74 -14.23
N SER A 25 -5.34 -11.97 -15.22
CA SER A 25 -5.35 -12.44 -16.61
C SER A 25 -4.83 -11.38 -17.56
N GLU A 26 -3.53 -11.41 -17.82
CA GLU A 26 -3.05 -11.18 -19.18
C GLU A 26 -2.05 -12.26 -19.55
N SER A 27 -2.52 -13.51 -19.64
CA SER A 27 -1.82 -14.58 -20.37
C SER A 27 -1.89 -14.37 -21.90
N ARG A 28 -1.83 -13.10 -22.31
CA ARG A 28 -1.49 -12.56 -23.64
C ARG A 28 -1.29 -11.05 -23.49
N ALA A 29 -0.52 -10.60 -22.50
CA ALA A 29 -0.03 -9.22 -22.49
C ALA A 29 0.80 -9.01 -23.76
N GLY A 30 0.28 -8.19 -24.67
CA GLY A 30 1.18 -7.37 -25.49
C GLY A 30 2.07 -6.50 -24.58
N PRO A 31 3.11 -5.85 -25.09
CA PRO A 31 4.20 -5.27 -24.32
C PRO A 31 3.84 -4.10 -23.37
N ASP A 32 2.56 -3.82 -23.10
CA ASP A 32 2.15 -2.56 -22.50
C ASP A 32 1.52 -2.68 -21.11
N SER A 33 2.38 -2.42 -20.12
CA SER A 33 2.10 -1.61 -18.93
C SER A 33 1.73 -2.31 -17.61
N ALA A 34 2.07 -1.67 -16.49
CA ALA A 34 1.87 -2.17 -15.14
C ALA A 34 0.82 -1.34 -14.37
N LEU A 35 -0.21 -1.98 -13.82
CA LEU A 35 -1.26 -1.33 -13.02
C LEU A 35 -1.15 -1.61 -11.52
N SER A 36 -0.32 -2.58 -11.12
CA SER A 36 0.00 -2.97 -9.74
C SER A 36 1.45 -3.42 -9.64
N GLY A 37 1.99 -3.41 -8.43
CA GLY A 37 3.41 -3.59 -8.14
C GLY A 37 4.01 -2.39 -7.41
N ILE A 38 5.27 -2.54 -7.03
CA ILE A 38 6.02 -1.57 -6.24
C ILE A 38 6.94 -0.76 -7.18
N VAL A 39 6.81 0.56 -7.17
CA VAL A 39 7.59 1.44 -8.04
C VAL A 39 9.04 1.54 -7.54
N ALA A 40 10.00 1.58 -8.47
CA ALA A 40 11.43 1.78 -8.19
C ALA A 40 11.69 2.95 -7.21
N GLY A 41 12.68 2.80 -6.33
CA GLY A 41 13.00 3.77 -5.27
C GLY A 41 12.12 3.64 -4.02
N THR A 42 11.12 2.75 -4.03
CA THR A 42 10.35 2.42 -2.82
C THR A 42 11.17 1.53 -1.91
N ARG A 43 11.28 1.91 -0.63
CA ARG A 43 11.93 1.08 0.39
C ARG A 43 10.98 0.04 0.95
N VAL A 44 11.42 -1.19 1.06
CA VAL A 44 10.68 -2.33 1.62
C VAL A 44 11.35 -2.80 2.90
N ALA A 45 10.57 -3.15 3.93
CA ALA A 45 11.10 -3.71 5.16
C ALA A 45 11.56 -5.16 4.96
N THR A 46 12.82 -5.44 5.30
CA THR A 46 13.42 -6.78 5.19
C THR A 46 14.02 -7.21 6.53
N ALA A 47 14.44 -8.46 6.64
CA ALA A 47 15.21 -8.94 7.79
C ALA A 47 16.51 -8.14 8.05
N LEU A 48 17.03 -7.47 7.03
CA LEU A 48 18.24 -6.63 7.10
C LEU A 48 17.92 -5.12 7.27
N GLY A 49 16.65 -4.78 7.53
CA GLY A 49 16.16 -3.40 7.58
C GLY A 49 15.54 -2.94 6.26
N TRP A 50 15.39 -1.63 6.09
CA TRP A 50 14.78 -1.02 4.90
C TRP A 50 15.74 -1.07 3.71
N ARG A 51 15.34 -1.76 2.64
CA ARG A 51 16.12 -1.88 1.38
C ARG A 51 15.29 -1.36 0.21
N ASN A 52 15.93 -0.82 -0.82
CA ASN A 52 15.18 -0.43 -2.02
C ASN A 52 14.66 -1.67 -2.74
N VAL A 53 13.50 -1.56 -3.36
CA VAL A 53 12.86 -2.68 -4.05
C VAL A 53 13.72 -3.22 -5.21
N GLU A 54 14.46 -2.34 -5.89
CA GLU A 54 15.38 -2.70 -6.97
C GLU A 54 16.58 -3.54 -6.54
N ASP A 55 16.92 -3.49 -5.25
CA ASP A 55 18.05 -4.20 -4.65
C ASP A 55 17.63 -5.58 -4.07
N LEU A 56 16.35 -5.93 -4.16
CA LEU A 56 15.84 -7.22 -3.67
C LEU A 56 16.12 -8.34 -4.67
N ALA A 57 16.20 -9.56 -4.16
CA ALA A 57 16.35 -10.78 -4.95
C ALA A 57 15.44 -11.90 -4.42
N GLU A 58 15.25 -12.93 -5.25
CA GLU A 58 14.63 -14.18 -4.82
C GLU A 58 15.35 -14.75 -3.58
N GLY A 59 14.58 -15.21 -2.60
CA GLY A 59 15.08 -15.68 -1.31
C GLY A 59 15.26 -14.59 -0.25
N ASP A 60 15.20 -13.30 -0.59
CA ASP A 60 15.24 -12.24 0.43
C ASP A 60 14.02 -12.35 1.37
N ALA A 61 14.27 -12.23 2.67
CA ALA A 61 13.23 -12.27 3.70
C ALA A 61 12.61 -10.88 3.92
N ILE A 62 11.35 -10.74 3.53
CA ILE A 62 10.55 -9.52 3.59
C ILE A 62 9.65 -9.55 4.82
N LEU A 63 9.57 -8.43 5.53
CA LEU A 63 8.66 -8.28 6.67
C LEU A 63 7.24 -8.02 6.16
N THR A 64 6.34 -8.89 6.57
CA THR A 64 4.91 -8.85 6.26
C THR A 64 4.12 -8.44 7.50
N PHE A 65 2.89 -7.96 7.29
CA PHE A 65 2.04 -7.40 8.34
C PHE A 65 1.60 -8.45 9.38
N ASP A 66 1.13 -9.60 8.90
CA ASP A 66 0.44 -10.63 9.68
C ASP A 66 1.25 -11.94 9.79
N ASN A 67 2.11 -12.23 8.80
CA ASN A 67 2.81 -13.51 8.72
C ASN A 67 4.33 -13.44 9.02
N GLY A 68 4.81 -12.32 9.57
CA GLY A 68 6.22 -12.15 9.96
C GLY A 68 7.16 -12.06 8.75
N LEU A 69 8.35 -12.67 8.83
CA LEU A 69 9.31 -12.67 7.72
C LEU A 69 8.96 -13.76 6.70
N LYS A 70 8.76 -13.37 5.43
CA LYS A 70 8.48 -14.28 4.31
C LYS A 70 9.52 -14.14 3.20
N SER A 71 9.94 -15.26 2.64
CA SER A 71 10.92 -15.29 1.57
C SER A 71 10.27 -14.96 0.23
N LEU A 72 10.90 -14.07 -0.55
CA LEU A 72 10.49 -13.83 -1.93
C LEU A 72 10.70 -15.08 -2.78
N ARG A 73 9.66 -15.50 -3.50
CA ARG A 73 9.71 -16.58 -4.49
C ARG A 73 10.11 -16.12 -5.87
N GLY A 74 9.86 -14.84 -6.16
CA GLY A 74 10.18 -14.25 -7.43
C GLY A 74 10.15 -12.74 -7.35
N LEU A 75 10.91 -12.12 -8.25
CA LEU A 75 10.91 -10.67 -8.44
C LEU A 75 10.87 -10.40 -9.94
N ARG A 76 9.71 -9.97 -10.45
CA ARG A 76 9.58 -9.56 -11.84
C ARG A 76 9.72 -8.06 -11.98
N ARG A 77 10.44 -7.64 -13.02
CA ARG A 77 10.64 -6.24 -13.39
C ARG A 77 9.81 -5.93 -14.63
N LYS A 78 9.06 -4.84 -14.60
CA LYS A 78 8.21 -4.37 -15.70
C LYS A 78 8.40 -2.86 -15.87
N ALA A 79 8.31 -2.37 -17.10
CA ALA A 79 8.14 -0.94 -17.31
C ALA A 79 6.68 -0.55 -16.98
N LEU A 80 6.49 0.66 -16.47
CA LEU A 80 5.15 1.18 -16.23
C LEU A 80 4.29 1.24 -17.50
N TRP A 81 4.89 1.63 -18.64
CA TRP A 81 4.31 1.59 -20.00
C TRP A 81 5.43 1.44 -21.04
N ASP A 82 5.13 1.23 -22.33
CA ASP A 82 6.12 1.07 -23.42
C ASP A 82 7.12 2.23 -23.60
N GLY A 83 6.91 3.37 -22.94
CA GLY A 83 7.74 4.56 -23.11
C GLY A 83 7.46 5.35 -24.40
N ASN A 84 6.52 4.90 -25.24
CA ASN A 84 6.19 5.55 -26.49
C ASN A 84 5.19 6.69 -26.27
N GLY A 85 5.70 7.93 -26.34
CA GLY A 85 4.88 9.12 -26.14
C GLY A 85 4.46 9.35 -24.69
N ALA A 86 3.33 10.03 -24.52
CA ALA A 86 2.80 10.39 -23.21
C ALA A 86 2.28 9.15 -22.46
N CYS A 87 2.67 8.99 -21.19
CA CYS A 87 2.08 7.98 -20.30
C CYS A 87 0.54 8.08 -20.29
N PRO A 88 -0.17 7.03 -20.74
CA PRO A 88 -1.64 6.99 -20.74
C PRO A 88 -2.22 7.21 -19.35
N THR A 89 -3.33 7.95 -19.24
CA THR A 89 -3.95 8.32 -17.94
C THR A 89 -4.22 7.13 -17.02
N ARG A 90 -4.60 5.98 -17.59
CA ARG A 90 -4.85 4.74 -16.84
C ARG A 90 -3.62 4.17 -16.14
N PHE A 91 -2.40 4.48 -16.61
CA PHE A 91 -1.13 4.03 -16.03
C PHE A 91 -0.46 5.10 -15.18
N GLN A 92 -1.01 6.32 -15.13
CA GLN A 92 -0.40 7.38 -14.34
C GLN A 92 -0.45 7.01 -12.85
N PRO A 93 0.71 6.91 -12.17
CA PRO A 93 0.76 6.60 -10.75
C PRO A 93 0.20 7.76 -9.93
N LEU A 94 -0.19 7.46 -8.70
CA LEU A 94 -0.54 8.44 -7.69
C LEU A 94 0.70 8.80 -6.87
N HIS A 95 1.01 10.09 -6.78
CA HIS A 95 1.95 10.61 -5.79
C HIS A 95 1.27 10.62 -4.43
N VAL A 96 1.95 10.01 -3.45
CA VAL A 96 1.49 9.89 -2.08
C VAL A 96 2.39 10.74 -1.20
N PRO A 97 1.89 11.88 -0.67
CA PRO A 97 2.64 12.71 0.25
C PRO A 97 3.02 11.95 1.53
N ARG A 98 4.09 12.40 2.19
CA ARG A 98 4.55 11.84 3.45
C ARG A 98 3.44 11.85 4.53
N GLY A 99 2.99 10.67 4.91
CA GLY A 99 2.07 10.45 6.03
C GLY A 99 0.60 10.36 5.62
N ALA A 100 0.29 10.39 4.32
CA ALA A 100 -1.08 10.30 3.83
C ALA A 100 -1.75 8.96 4.20
N ILE A 101 -0.99 7.86 4.15
CA ILE A 101 -1.48 6.49 4.41
C ILE A 101 -0.53 5.74 5.36
N GLY A 102 0.03 6.43 6.35
CA GLY A 102 1.01 5.86 7.29
C GLY A 102 2.45 5.77 6.76
N ASN A 103 2.68 6.04 5.47
CA ASN A 103 4.02 6.18 4.88
C ASN A 103 4.84 7.26 5.58
N ARG A 104 6.13 7.00 5.84
CA ARG A 104 7.05 8.01 6.42
C ARG A 104 7.88 8.74 5.37
N GLU A 105 7.79 8.35 4.12
CA GLU A 105 8.44 8.96 2.97
C GLU A 105 7.42 9.12 1.86
N GLU A 106 7.61 10.10 0.98
CA GLU A 106 6.77 10.20 -0.21
C GLU A 106 6.98 8.97 -1.11
N MET A 107 5.94 8.58 -1.84
CA MET A 107 6.02 7.42 -2.72
C MET A 107 5.10 7.54 -3.92
N LEU A 108 5.27 6.62 -4.88
CA LEU A 108 4.36 6.45 -6.01
C LEU A 108 3.60 5.14 -5.83
N LEU A 109 2.29 5.18 -6.03
CA LEU A 109 1.43 4.00 -6.10
C LEU A 109 0.82 3.85 -7.48
N LEU A 110 0.72 2.62 -7.95
CA LEU A 110 0.02 2.34 -9.20
C LEU A 110 -1.50 2.31 -8.97
N PRO A 111 -2.34 2.70 -9.96
CA PRO A 111 -3.78 2.87 -9.73
C PRO A 111 -4.51 1.65 -9.15
N ARG A 112 -4.14 0.43 -9.57
CA ARG A 112 -4.73 -0.83 -9.07
C ARG A 112 -3.94 -1.46 -7.92
N GLN A 113 -2.93 -0.78 -7.39
CA GLN A 113 -2.20 -1.27 -6.21
C GLN A 113 -3.13 -1.26 -4.99
N GLY A 114 -3.28 -2.41 -4.33
CA GLY A 114 -4.00 -2.53 -3.08
C GLY A 114 -3.16 -2.04 -1.90
N VAL A 115 -3.73 -1.14 -1.11
CA VAL A 115 -3.13 -0.57 0.09
C VAL A 115 -3.97 -0.96 1.30
N LEU A 116 -3.34 -1.47 2.35
CA LEU A 116 -4.02 -1.73 3.61
C LEU A 116 -4.02 -0.45 4.45
N VAL A 117 -5.22 -0.02 4.84
CA VAL A 117 -5.42 1.14 5.72
C VAL A 117 -6.12 0.70 6.99
N GLU A 118 -5.75 1.34 8.10
CA GLU A 118 -6.41 1.19 9.39
C GLU A 118 -7.53 2.23 9.50
N SER A 119 -8.74 1.78 9.78
CA SER A 119 -9.93 2.63 9.87
C SER A 119 -10.87 2.16 10.97
N ASP A 120 -11.26 3.11 11.82
CA ASP A 120 -12.22 2.88 12.90
C ASP A 120 -13.62 2.66 12.28
N VAL A 121 -13.93 3.36 11.19
CA VAL A 121 -15.18 3.15 10.43
C VAL A 121 -15.24 1.74 9.84
N ALA A 122 -14.12 1.22 9.31
CA ALA A 122 -14.08 -0.14 8.80
C ALA A 122 -14.30 -1.17 9.91
N GLU A 123 -13.77 -0.95 11.10
CA GLU A 123 -14.02 -1.80 12.27
C GLU A 123 -15.52 -1.82 12.64
N GLU A 124 -16.17 -0.67 12.64
CA GLU A 124 -17.59 -0.55 12.98
C GLU A 124 -18.51 -1.23 11.95
N GLU A 125 -18.22 -1.08 10.66
CA GLU A 125 -19.10 -1.59 9.59
C GLU A 125 -18.78 -3.03 9.14
N LEU A 126 -17.51 -3.41 9.11
CA LEU A 126 -17.05 -4.73 8.64
C LEU A 126 -16.59 -5.65 9.77
N GLY A 127 -16.35 -5.13 10.98
CA GLY A 127 -15.80 -5.90 12.09
C GLY A 127 -14.29 -6.15 12.00
N ASP A 128 -13.60 -5.47 11.08
CA ASP A 128 -12.14 -5.53 10.91
C ASP A 128 -11.58 -4.10 10.78
N PRO A 129 -10.63 -3.69 11.64
CA PRO A 129 -10.02 -2.36 11.57
C PRO A 129 -9.10 -2.19 10.35
N PHE A 130 -8.75 -3.25 9.63
CA PHE A 130 -7.89 -3.20 8.45
C PHE A 130 -8.65 -3.48 7.18
N VAL A 131 -8.56 -2.56 6.23
CA VAL A 131 -9.28 -2.66 4.96
C VAL A 131 -8.35 -2.35 3.79
N LEU A 132 -8.48 -3.14 2.73
CA LEU A 132 -7.72 -2.90 1.51
C LEU A 132 -8.49 -1.96 0.58
N ILE A 133 -7.81 -0.92 0.12
CA ILE A 133 -8.35 0.05 -0.83
C ILE A 133 -7.42 0.14 -2.04
N ARG A 134 -7.99 0.20 -3.25
CA ARG A 134 -7.20 0.49 -4.46
C ARG A 134 -6.71 1.93 -4.43
N ALA A 135 -5.44 2.16 -4.78
CA ALA A 135 -4.85 3.50 -4.73
C ALA A 135 -5.62 4.55 -5.53
N GLU A 136 -6.25 4.19 -6.67
CA GLU A 136 -7.08 5.12 -7.45
C GLU A 136 -8.30 5.67 -6.69
N ALA A 137 -8.81 4.95 -5.69
CA ALA A 137 -9.92 5.39 -4.85
C ALA A 137 -9.49 6.47 -3.84
N LEU A 138 -8.18 6.68 -3.67
CA LEU A 138 -7.58 7.68 -2.79
C LEU A 138 -7.16 8.95 -3.56
N ASP A 139 -7.46 9.05 -4.85
CA ASP A 139 -7.15 10.25 -5.65
C ASP A 139 -7.90 11.47 -5.10
N GLY A 140 -7.16 12.51 -4.71
CA GLY A 140 -7.69 13.70 -4.04
C GLY A 140 -7.71 13.64 -2.51
N VAL A 141 -7.45 12.48 -1.90
CA VAL A 141 -7.49 12.28 -0.44
C VAL A 141 -6.12 12.54 0.17
N CYS A 142 -6.03 13.30 1.27
CA CYS A 142 -4.74 13.56 1.96
C CYS A 142 -3.63 14.13 1.05
N GLY A 143 -4.02 14.90 0.02
CA GLY A 143 -3.10 15.44 -0.98
C GLY A 143 -2.53 14.41 -1.98
N ILE A 144 -3.03 13.17 -1.95
CA ILE A 144 -2.72 12.15 -2.96
C ILE A 144 -3.27 12.63 -4.30
N SER A 145 -2.46 12.52 -5.35
CA SER A 145 -2.88 12.96 -6.69
C SER A 145 -2.16 12.22 -7.79
N ARG A 146 -2.83 12.02 -8.92
CA ARG A 146 -2.19 11.47 -10.12
C ARG A 146 -1.03 12.34 -10.59
N ARG A 147 0.10 11.68 -10.85
CA ARG A 147 1.28 12.32 -11.42
C ARG A 147 1.59 11.69 -12.76
N ARG A 148 1.65 12.51 -13.80
CA ARG A 148 2.16 12.08 -15.09
C ARG A 148 3.69 11.94 -15.02
N PRO A 149 4.24 10.73 -15.20
CA PRO A 149 5.68 10.53 -15.17
C PRO A 149 6.32 11.04 -16.46
N ILE A 150 7.56 11.52 -16.36
CA ILE A 150 8.34 12.04 -17.49
C ILE A 150 9.07 10.90 -18.23
N PHE A 151 9.49 9.87 -17.48
CA PHE A 151 10.12 8.64 -17.97
C PHE A 151 9.34 7.44 -17.45
N ALA A 152 9.43 6.28 -18.09
CA ALA A 152 8.80 5.04 -17.62
C ALA A 152 9.53 4.52 -16.39
N PRO A 153 8.98 4.65 -15.16
CA PRO A 153 9.62 4.05 -14.00
C PRO A 153 9.53 2.52 -14.10
N GLU A 154 10.53 1.85 -13.54
CA GLU A 154 10.47 0.42 -13.33
C GLU A 154 9.47 0.10 -12.21
N VAL A 155 8.75 -1.00 -12.40
CA VAL A 155 7.77 -1.55 -11.48
C VAL A 155 8.22 -2.97 -11.15
N PHE A 156 8.25 -3.26 -9.86
CA PHE A 156 8.66 -4.54 -9.30
C PHE A 156 7.44 -5.28 -8.79
N VAL A 157 7.21 -6.48 -9.31
CA VAL A 157 6.16 -7.39 -8.84
C VAL A 157 6.83 -8.45 -7.98
N LEU A 158 6.60 -8.34 -6.66
CA LEU A 158 7.10 -9.26 -5.65
C LEU A 158 6.14 -10.44 -5.58
N GLU A 159 6.66 -11.66 -5.67
CA GLU A 159 5.89 -12.89 -5.66
C GLU A 159 6.22 -13.70 -4.40
N PHE A 160 5.19 -14.16 -3.71
CA PHE A 160 5.26 -14.99 -2.50
C PHE A 160 4.49 -16.30 -2.71
N ASP A 161 4.53 -17.23 -1.75
CA ASP A 161 3.72 -18.46 -1.84
C ASP A 161 2.22 -18.20 -1.64
N GLU A 162 1.90 -17.21 -0.81
CA GLU A 162 0.55 -16.80 -0.44
C GLU A 162 0.43 -15.29 -0.65
N ASP A 163 -0.78 -14.74 -0.63
CA ASP A 163 -0.97 -13.29 -0.67
C ASP A 163 -0.35 -12.69 0.60
N GLN A 164 0.44 -11.64 0.47
CA GLN A 164 1.15 -11.00 1.59
C GLN A 164 0.93 -9.49 1.57
N VAL A 165 0.86 -8.88 2.75
CA VAL A 165 0.90 -7.43 2.89
C VAL A 165 2.27 -7.01 3.42
N ILE A 166 3.02 -6.23 2.64
CA ILE A 166 4.38 -5.81 2.97
C ILE A 166 4.42 -4.36 3.44
N PHE A 167 5.44 -4.03 4.24
CA PHE A 167 5.72 -2.64 4.60
C PHE A 167 6.57 -1.94 3.53
N ALA A 168 6.07 -0.82 3.02
CA ALA A 168 6.66 0.03 2.00
C ALA A 168 6.84 1.48 2.49
N SER A 169 7.83 2.19 1.93
CA SER A 169 8.13 3.61 2.20
C SER A 169 8.09 3.98 3.68
N SER A 170 8.74 3.13 4.47
CA SER A 170 8.90 3.33 5.91
C SER A 170 7.57 3.37 6.70
N GLY A 171 6.47 2.79 6.19
CA GLY A 171 5.25 2.58 6.97
C GLY A 171 3.95 2.23 6.23
N ALA A 172 3.83 2.51 4.93
CA ALA A 172 2.63 2.11 4.17
C ALA A 172 2.56 0.58 4.02
N LEU A 173 1.36 0.05 3.87
CA LEU A 173 1.12 -1.38 3.72
C LEU A 173 0.58 -1.68 2.33
N CYS A 174 1.27 -2.53 1.57
CA CYS A 174 0.96 -2.83 0.17
C CYS A 174 0.76 -4.33 -0.04
N VAL A 175 -0.31 -4.69 -0.74
CA VAL A 175 -0.58 -6.09 -1.10
C VAL A 175 0.34 -6.57 -2.21
N CYS A 176 0.90 -7.76 -2.01
CA CYS A 176 1.65 -8.53 -2.98
C CYS A 176 0.97 -9.90 -3.12
N PRO A 177 0.32 -10.19 -4.25
CA PRO A 177 -0.38 -11.46 -4.43
C PRO A 177 0.59 -12.64 -4.54
N ALA A 178 0.12 -13.84 -4.20
CA ALA A 178 0.84 -15.09 -4.37
C ALA A 178 1.27 -15.31 -5.83
N ALA A 179 2.42 -15.95 -6.01
CA ALA A 179 2.89 -16.44 -7.30
C ALA A 179 1.88 -17.45 -7.88
N GLY A 180 1.47 -17.29 -9.13
CA GLY A 180 0.65 -18.29 -9.81
C GLY A 180 -0.09 -17.77 -11.04
N ASP A 181 -0.09 -18.58 -12.10
CA ASP A 181 -0.95 -18.41 -13.27
C ASP A 181 -2.43 -18.58 -12.86
N MET A 182 -3.34 -17.87 -13.53
CA MET A 182 -4.78 -17.95 -13.34
C MET A 182 -5.27 -19.41 -13.39
N ILE A 183 -4.67 -20.20 -14.27
CA ILE A 183 -4.97 -21.62 -14.46
C ILE A 183 -4.69 -22.41 -13.18
N SER A 184 -3.52 -22.21 -12.55
CA SER A 184 -3.16 -22.87 -11.29
C SER A 184 -4.12 -22.50 -10.16
N ARG A 185 -4.56 -21.23 -10.11
CA ARG A 185 -5.53 -20.74 -9.11
C ARG A 185 -6.94 -21.34 -9.30
N ILE A 186 -7.38 -21.53 -10.55
CA ILE A 186 -8.66 -22.20 -10.85
C ILE A 186 -8.63 -23.68 -10.45
N PHE A 187 -7.51 -24.39 -10.69
CA PHE A 187 -7.38 -25.81 -10.33
C PHE A 187 -7.24 -26.02 -8.81
N MET A 188 -6.62 -25.10 -8.08
CA MET A 188 -6.47 -25.16 -6.62
C MET A 188 -7.73 -24.75 -5.84
N ARG A 189 -8.79 -24.29 -6.53
CA ARG A 189 -10.06 -23.78 -5.95
C ARG A 189 -10.89 -24.83 -5.18
N ASN A 190 -10.37 -26.06 -5.03
CA ASN A 190 -10.89 -27.11 -4.14
C ASN A 190 -10.27 -27.08 -2.73
N GLN A 191 -9.37 -26.14 -2.44
CA GLN A 191 -8.93 -25.80 -1.08
C GLN A 191 -9.35 -24.36 -0.78
N GLU A 192 -9.63 -24.09 0.49
CA GLU A 192 -10.22 -22.86 1.05
C GLU A 192 -9.70 -21.54 0.42
N PRO A 193 -10.49 -20.45 0.41
CA PRO A 193 -10.10 -19.19 -0.24
C PRO A 193 -8.68 -18.77 0.16
N THR A 194 -7.76 -18.76 -0.81
CA THR A 194 -6.32 -18.56 -0.59
C THR A 194 -5.94 -17.11 -0.27
N SER A 195 -6.92 -16.22 -0.10
CA SER A 195 -6.70 -14.80 0.17
C SER A 195 -7.52 -14.41 1.39
N ASP A 196 -6.83 -14.15 2.49
CA ASP A 196 -7.42 -13.68 3.75
C ASP A 196 -7.87 -12.21 3.67
N TYR A 197 -7.53 -11.51 2.59
CA TYR A 197 -7.78 -10.08 2.46
C TYR A 197 -8.91 -9.79 1.48
N THR A 198 -9.77 -8.81 1.76
CA THR A 198 -10.82 -8.33 0.84
C THR A 198 -10.49 -6.91 0.37
N ILE A 199 -10.37 -6.69 -0.96
CA ILE A 199 -10.11 -5.37 -1.55
C ILE A 199 -11.43 -4.65 -1.83
N LEU A 200 -11.64 -3.52 -1.18
CA LEU A 200 -12.71 -2.59 -1.52
C LEU A 200 -12.37 -1.81 -2.79
N CYS A 201 -13.36 -1.69 -3.67
CA CYS A 201 -13.33 -0.81 -4.84
C CYS A 201 -14.51 0.16 -4.82
N GLN A 202 -14.33 1.29 -5.51
CA GLN A 202 -15.31 2.38 -5.61
C GLN A 202 -16.68 1.92 -6.16
N GLU A 203 -16.72 0.83 -6.93
CA GLU A 203 -17.94 0.31 -7.54
C GLU A 203 -18.79 -0.51 -6.56
N THR A 204 -18.17 -1.16 -5.57
CA THR A 204 -18.84 -2.10 -4.66
C THR A 204 -19.09 -1.52 -3.27
N SER A 205 -18.31 -0.52 -2.85
CA SER A 205 -18.35 -0.01 -1.46
C SER A 205 -18.11 1.50 -1.37
N ARG A 206 -18.73 2.26 -2.27
CA ARG A 206 -18.53 3.72 -2.37
C ARG A 206 -18.74 4.45 -1.05
N ASP A 207 -19.89 4.22 -0.40
CA ASP A 207 -20.25 4.93 0.83
C ASP A 207 -19.26 4.66 1.97
N LEU A 208 -18.78 3.42 2.08
CA LEU A 208 -17.76 3.03 3.06
C LEU A 208 -16.40 3.68 2.73
N ILE A 209 -15.99 3.67 1.45
CA ILE A 209 -14.75 4.34 1.04
C ILE A 209 -14.82 5.84 1.30
N ASP A 210 -15.96 6.49 1.04
CA ASP A 210 -16.14 7.93 1.31
C ASP A 210 -15.99 8.24 2.80
N LYS A 211 -16.51 7.39 3.70
CA LYS A 211 -16.31 7.55 5.15
C LYS A 211 -14.86 7.31 5.58
N ILE A 212 -14.22 6.25 5.07
CA ILE A 212 -12.82 5.94 5.38
C ILE A 212 -11.91 7.07 4.90
N THR A 213 -12.15 7.61 3.71
CA THR A 213 -11.32 8.69 3.15
C THR A 213 -11.45 9.98 3.99
N TRP A 214 -12.64 10.30 4.49
CA TRP A 214 -12.82 11.40 5.44
C TRP A 214 -12.01 11.21 6.72
N GLU A 215 -12.07 10.01 7.31
CA GLU A 215 -11.30 9.68 8.51
C GLU A 215 -9.79 9.81 8.28
N LEU A 216 -9.29 9.36 7.11
CA LEU A 216 -7.90 9.53 6.72
C LEU A 216 -7.50 11.01 6.64
N GLU A 217 -8.35 11.88 6.08
CA GLU A 217 -8.07 13.31 6.00
C GLU A 217 -7.96 13.96 7.39
N GLU A 218 -8.84 13.60 8.33
CA GLU A 218 -8.78 14.08 9.71
C GLU A 218 -7.48 13.64 10.40
N LYS A 219 -7.15 12.34 10.29
CA LYS A 219 -5.89 11.76 10.81
C LYS A 219 -4.67 12.47 10.21
N TRP A 220 -4.68 12.74 8.91
CA TRP A 220 -3.58 13.40 8.21
C TRP A 220 -3.43 14.88 8.60
N ALA A 221 -4.53 15.63 8.70
CA ALA A 221 -4.52 17.02 9.14
C ALA A 221 -3.94 17.15 10.56
N PHE A 222 -4.32 16.23 11.46
CA PHE A 222 -3.76 16.19 12.81
C PHE A 222 -2.25 15.88 12.81
N ALA A 223 -1.80 14.94 11.97
CA ALA A 223 -0.39 14.62 11.81
C ALA A 223 0.43 15.81 11.28
N LEU A 224 -0.11 16.60 10.34
CA LEU A 224 0.51 17.83 9.86
C LEU A 224 0.60 18.89 10.95
N ALA A 225 -0.47 19.10 11.72
CA ALA A 225 -0.50 20.07 12.82
C ALA A 225 0.57 19.77 13.88
N ARG A 226 0.71 18.50 14.28
CA ARG A 226 1.75 18.06 15.23
C ARG A 226 3.16 18.34 14.73
N ARG A 227 3.44 18.11 13.43
CA ARG A 227 4.75 18.40 12.83
C ARG A 227 5.09 19.90 12.86
N GLY A 228 4.12 20.76 12.55
CA GLY A 228 4.30 22.21 12.61
C GLY A 228 4.67 22.71 14.02
N GLN A 229 4.05 22.14 15.04
CA GLN A 229 4.37 22.43 16.45
C GLN A 229 5.78 21.95 16.83
N THR A 230 6.17 20.73 16.45
CA THR A 230 7.51 20.20 16.74
C THR A 230 8.62 21.02 16.06
N ALA A 231 8.43 21.40 14.79
CA ALA A 231 9.40 22.22 14.06
C ALA A 231 9.56 23.62 14.67
N THR A 232 8.46 24.21 15.15
CA THR A 232 8.47 25.52 15.83
C THR A 232 9.20 25.45 17.17
N GLN A 233 8.96 24.40 17.96
CA GLN A 233 9.65 24.17 19.24
C GLN A 233 11.16 23.90 19.07
N GLN A 234 11.56 23.18 18.02
CA GLN A 234 12.98 22.94 17.73
C GLN A 234 13.70 24.22 17.30
N ARG A 235 13.06 25.06 16.46
CA ARG A 235 13.62 26.36 16.06
C ARG A 235 13.77 27.32 17.24
N SER A 236 12.81 27.36 18.16
CA SER A 236 12.90 28.20 19.35
C SER A 236 13.99 27.70 20.32
N ALA A 237 14.09 26.38 20.54
CA ALA A 237 15.14 25.79 21.36
C ALA A 237 16.56 26.04 20.80
N ALA A 238 16.75 25.88 19.49
CA ALA A 238 18.03 26.17 18.81
C ALA A 238 18.42 27.65 18.94
N ARG A 239 17.47 28.57 18.75
CA ARG A 239 17.71 30.01 18.90
C ARG A 239 18.09 30.40 20.35
N VAL A 240 17.46 29.77 21.35
CA VAL A 240 17.80 29.97 22.77
C VAL A 240 19.19 29.41 23.11
N GLN A 241 19.58 28.28 22.52
CA GLN A 241 20.92 27.71 22.69
C GLN A 241 22.01 28.57 22.06
N GLU A 242 21.78 29.10 20.85
CA GLU A 242 22.69 30.03 20.19
C GLU A 242 22.87 31.30 21.02
N LEU A 243 21.79 31.93 21.48
CA LEU A 243 21.85 33.12 22.34
C LEU A 243 22.67 32.87 23.61
N ARG A 244 22.50 31.71 24.27
CA ARG A 244 23.26 31.32 25.46
C ARG A 244 24.75 31.05 25.18
N ALA A 245 25.10 30.59 23.98
CA ALA A 245 26.48 30.36 23.58
C ALA A 245 27.23 31.68 23.31
N THR A 246 26.53 32.69 22.78
CA THR A 246 27.11 34.01 22.50
C THR A 246 27.34 34.83 23.78
N THR A 247 26.45 34.74 24.77
CA THR A 247 26.60 35.47 26.05
C THR A 247 27.67 34.88 26.97
N ARG A 248 28.15 33.65 26.75
CA ARG A 248 29.25 33.03 27.52
C ARG A 248 30.64 33.30 26.96
N ARG A 249 30.74 33.94 25.79
CA ARG A 249 32.01 34.29 25.12
C ARG A 249 32.35 35.79 25.20
N ALA A 250 31.50 36.59 25.82
CA ALA A 250 31.73 38.01 26.15
C ALA A 250 32.01 38.13 27.65
#